data_AF-A0A379X3S4-F1
#
_entry.id   AF-A0A379X3S4-F1
#
_cell.length_a   1.000
_cell.length_b   1.000
_cell.length_c   1.000
_cell.angle_alpha   90.00
_cell.angle_beta   90.00
_cell.angle_gamma   90.00
#
_symmetry.space_group_name_H-M   'P 1'
#
loop_
_entity.id
_entity.type
_entity.pdbx_description
1 polymer ?
#
loop_
_entity_poly.entity_id
_entity_poly.type
_entity_poly.pdbx_seq_one_letter_code
_entity_poly.pdbx_strand_id
1 'polypeptide(L)'
;MKNVLGLTLPQTLEQYDITVTQDEAVKKMFRAGPAGIRTTQAFSQDCRWDSLDDDRAAGCIRSLEYAYSKDGGLAVLYGNFAENGCIVKTAGVDDSILKFTGRLKCMKARTTR
;
A
#
# COMPACT_ATOMS: atom_id res chain seq x y z
N MET A 1 8.55 24.56 -7.51
CA MET A 1 9.03 23.93 -6.26
C MET A 1 9.97 22.79 -6.64
N LYS A 2 11.11 22.65 -5.94
CA LYS A 2 12.08 21.58 -6.17
C LYS A 2 12.10 20.64 -4.98
N ASN A 3 12.28 19.34 -5.21
CA ASN A 3 12.44 18.35 -4.14
C ASN A 3 13.90 18.37 -3.60
N VAL A 4 14.21 17.45 -2.69
CA VAL A 4 15.55 17.30 -2.08
C VAL A 4 16.66 17.00 -3.11
N LEU A 5 16.33 16.49 -4.29
CA LEU A 5 17.27 16.25 -5.39
C LEU A 5 17.48 17.50 -6.25
N GLY A 6 16.85 18.62 -5.93
CA GLY A 6 16.89 19.85 -6.74
C GLY A 6 16.07 19.77 -8.03
N LEU A 7 15.25 18.72 -8.19
CA LEU A 7 14.43 18.47 -9.37
C LEU A 7 13.00 18.98 -9.18
N THR A 8 12.35 19.39 -10.26
CA THR A 8 10.90 19.60 -10.28
C THR A 8 10.16 18.25 -10.34
N LEU A 9 8.86 18.25 -10.05
CA LEU A 9 8.05 17.03 -10.13
C LEU A 9 8.08 16.38 -11.53
N PRO A 10 7.87 17.12 -12.66
CA PRO A 10 7.98 16.53 -13.99
C PRO A 10 9.34 15.89 -14.27
N GLN A 11 10.43 16.59 -13.96
CA GLN A 11 11.80 16.06 -14.14
C GLN A 11 12.05 14.82 -13.28
N THR A 12 11.49 14.77 -12.07
CA THR A 12 11.61 13.61 -11.20
C THR A 12 10.88 12.41 -11.79
N LEU A 13 9.68 12.62 -12.34
CA LEU A 13 8.91 11.56 -12.99
C LEU A 13 9.59 11.07 -14.27
N GLU A 14 10.07 11.95 -15.13
CA GLU A 14 10.83 11.57 -16.33
C GLU A 14 12.04 10.71 -16.01
N GLN A 15 12.76 11.02 -14.92
CA GLN A 15 13.98 10.31 -14.55
C GLN A 15 13.72 9.01 -13.77
N TYR A 16 12.74 8.98 -12.86
CA TYR A 16 12.57 7.89 -11.88
C TYR A 16 11.27 7.10 -12.00
N ASP A 17 10.31 7.51 -12.83
CA ASP A 17 9.13 6.67 -13.10
C ASP A 17 9.55 5.43 -13.88
N ILE A 18 9.34 4.25 -13.28
CA ILE A 18 9.72 2.95 -13.82
C ILE A 18 9.06 2.63 -15.17
N THR A 19 7.94 3.30 -15.49
CA THR A 19 7.20 3.12 -16.74
C THR A 19 7.67 4.05 -17.87
N VAL A 20 8.43 5.09 -17.54
CA VAL A 20 8.86 6.14 -18.49
C VAL A 20 10.37 6.08 -18.72
N THR A 21 11.14 5.92 -17.63
CA THR A 21 12.60 6.00 -17.66
C THR A 21 13.24 4.93 -18.56
N GLN A 22 14.27 5.34 -19.30
CA GLN A 22 15.11 4.43 -20.10
C GLN A 22 16.45 4.13 -19.42
N ASP A 23 16.67 4.66 -18.22
CA ASP A 23 17.90 4.43 -17.46
C ASP A 23 17.87 3.06 -16.76
N GLU A 24 18.71 2.13 -17.24
CA GLU A 24 18.82 0.79 -16.68
C GLU A 24 19.36 0.77 -15.24
N ALA A 25 20.14 1.77 -14.81
CA ALA A 25 20.59 1.87 -13.43
C ALA A 25 19.42 2.20 -12.49
N VAL A 26 18.51 3.07 -12.93
CA VAL A 26 17.27 3.38 -12.20
C VAL A 26 16.37 2.16 -12.13
N LYS A 27 16.17 1.44 -13.25
CA LYS A 27 15.40 0.19 -13.26
C LYS A 27 16.00 -0.85 -12.31
N LYS A 28 17.32 -1.05 -12.33
CA LYS A 28 18.03 -1.97 -11.43
C LYS A 28 17.89 -1.56 -9.96
N MET A 29 17.87 -0.26 -9.66
CA MET A 29 17.65 0.25 -8.31
C MET A 29 16.26 -0.13 -7.80
N PHE A 30 15.21 0.05 -8.60
CA PHE A 30 13.83 -0.28 -8.21
C PHE A 30 13.51 -1.78 -8.21
N ARG A 31 14.37 -2.64 -8.79
CA ARG A 31 14.28 -4.10 -8.64
C ARG A 31 14.76 -4.61 -7.28
N ALA A 32 15.04 -3.75 -6.31
CA ALA A 32 15.46 -4.16 -4.96
C ALA A 32 14.51 -5.24 -4.39
N GLY A 33 15.06 -6.42 -4.08
CA GLY A 33 14.32 -7.57 -3.60
C GLY A 33 14.74 -8.01 -2.21
N PRO A 34 13.83 -8.55 -1.39
CA PRO A 34 14.19 -9.17 -0.13
C PRO A 34 15.01 -10.44 -0.41
N ALA A 35 16.12 -10.62 0.31
CA ALA A 35 16.94 -11.83 0.19
C ALA A 35 16.37 -13.00 0.99
N GLY A 36 15.70 -12.72 2.12
CA GLY A 36 15.31 -13.73 3.11
C GLY A 36 16.50 -14.39 3.84
N ILE A 37 17.73 -13.91 3.60
CA ILE A 37 18.96 -14.44 4.17
C ILE A 37 19.38 -13.58 5.35
N ARG A 38 19.81 -14.21 6.45
CA ARG A 38 20.36 -13.50 7.60
C ARG A 38 21.70 -12.86 7.23
N THR A 39 21.82 -11.54 7.41
CA THR A 39 23.06 -10.80 7.18
C THR A 39 23.66 -10.33 8.51
N THR A 40 24.98 -10.38 8.64
CA THR A 40 25.74 -9.88 9.81
C THR A 40 26.64 -8.69 9.45
N GLN A 41 26.84 -8.43 8.17
CA GLN A 41 27.60 -7.30 7.64
C GLN A 41 26.65 -6.25 7.09
N ALA A 42 26.83 -4.99 7.49
CA ALA A 42 26.03 -3.88 6.97
C ALA A 42 26.19 -3.72 5.45
N PHE A 43 25.12 -3.31 4.76
CA PHE A 43 25.08 -3.06 3.30
C PHE A 43 25.42 -4.26 2.41
N SER A 44 25.30 -5.49 2.92
CA SER A 44 25.59 -6.72 2.16
C SER A 44 24.41 -7.25 1.33
N GLN A 45 23.26 -6.58 1.32
CA GLN A 45 22.09 -7.02 0.55
C GLN A 45 22.16 -6.54 -0.91
N ASP A 46 22.24 -7.48 -1.83
CA ASP A 46 22.30 -7.23 -3.27
C ASP A 46 21.19 -7.93 -4.08
N CYS A 47 20.28 -8.67 -3.41
CA CYS A 47 19.18 -9.36 -4.09
C CYS A 47 18.30 -8.40 -4.87
N ARG A 48 17.91 -8.84 -6.08
CA ARG A 48 17.04 -8.11 -6.99
C ARG A 48 15.99 -9.06 -7.55
N TRP A 49 14.80 -8.55 -7.81
CA TRP A 49 13.78 -9.22 -8.61
C TRP A 49 14.18 -9.24 -10.08
N ASP A 50 13.69 -10.23 -10.83
CA ASP A 50 13.98 -10.38 -12.26
C ASP A 50 13.37 -9.25 -13.09
N SER A 51 12.18 -8.77 -12.71
CA SER A 51 11.44 -7.71 -13.40
C SER A 51 10.87 -6.67 -12.42
N LEU A 52 10.44 -5.54 -12.96
CA LEU A 52 9.64 -4.54 -12.24
C LEU A 52 8.15 -4.86 -12.41
N ASP A 53 7.33 -4.38 -11.47
CA ASP A 53 5.87 -4.41 -11.59
C ASP A 53 5.36 -3.10 -12.23
N ASP A 54 5.18 -3.13 -13.54
CA ASP A 54 4.62 -2.06 -14.36
C ASP A 54 3.19 -2.35 -14.85
N ASP A 55 2.58 -3.46 -14.42
CA ASP A 55 1.22 -3.84 -14.80
C ASP A 55 0.18 -3.05 -14.01
N ARG A 56 -0.45 -2.07 -14.67
CA ARG A 56 -1.48 -1.21 -14.07
C ARG A 56 -2.86 -1.86 -14.02
N ALA A 57 -3.04 -3.08 -14.49
CA ALA A 57 -4.29 -3.82 -14.44
C ALA A 57 -4.28 -4.93 -13.38
N ALA A 58 -3.29 -5.82 -13.41
CA ALA A 58 -3.22 -6.96 -12.50
C ALA A 58 -2.11 -6.85 -11.44
N GLY A 59 -1.19 -5.90 -11.58
CA GLY A 59 -0.08 -5.68 -10.65
C GLY A 59 -0.50 -5.18 -9.25
N CYS A 60 0.51 -4.88 -8.43
CA CYS A 60 0.36 -4.39 -7.06
C CYS A 60 -0.22 -2.97 -7.03
N ILE A 61 0.25 -2.10 -7.93
CA ILE A 61 -0.26 -0.72 -8.10
C ILE A 61 -1.08 -0.66 -9.38
N ARG A 62 -2.39 -0.49 -9.24
CA ARG A 62 -3.36 -0.50 -10.34
C ARG A 62 -3.86 0.91 -10.68
N SER A 63 -4.24 1.12 -11.93
CA SER A 63 -4.93 2.34 -12.35
C SER A 63 -6.35 2.38 -11.75
N LEU A 64 -6.99 3.54 -11.80
CA LEU A 64 -8.36 3.73 -11.30
C LEU A 64 -9.38 2.79 -12.00
N GLU A 65 -9.16 2.48 -13.28
CA GLU A 65 -10.02 1.58 -14.06
C GLU A 65 -10.02 0.16 -13.49
N TYR A 66 -8.86 -0.31 -13.04
CA TYR A 66 -8.64 -1.67 -12.50
C TYR A 66 -8.53 -1.71 -10.97
N ALA A 67 -8.95 -0.64 -10.29
CA ALA A 67 -8.89 -0.56 -8.84
C ALA A 67 -9.71 -1.70 -8.19
N TYR A 68 -9.19 -2.29 -7.11
CA TYR A 68 -9.90 -3.33 -6.34
C TYR A 68 -11.26 -2.84 -5.84
N SER A 69 -11.31 -1.57 -5.42
CA SER A 69 -12.54 -0.83 -5.13
C SER A 69 -12.34 0.61 -5.56
N LYS A 70 -13.41 1.25 -6.02
CA LYS A 70 -13.43 2.69 -6.32
C LYS A 70 -13.66 3.54 -5.07
N ASP A 71 -14.06 2.91 -3.96
CA ASP A 71 -14.16 3.53 -2.66
C ASP A 71 -12.78 3.50 -1.96
N GLY A 72 -12.44 4.54 -1.21
CA GLY A 72 -11.14 4.74 -0.54
C GLY A 72 -10.85 3.76 0.61
N GLY A 73 -11.76 2.82 0.87
CA GLY A 73 -11.55 1.70 1.79
C GLY A 73 -11.73 2.04 3.27
N LEU A 74 -12.24 3.23 3.60
CA LEU A 74 -12.56 3.68 4.95
C LEU A 74 -13.96 4.30 4.98
N ALA A 75 -14.76 3.92 5.97
CA ALA A 75 -16.05 4.53 6.25
C ALA A 75 -16.10 5.05 7.69
N VAL A 76 -16.81 6.15 7.89
CA VAL A 76 -17.14 6.69 9.22
C VAL A 76 -18.59 6.31 9.53
N LEU A 77 -18.81 5.56 10.62
CA LEU A 77 -20.15 5.18 11.07
C LEU A 77 -20.54 6.01 12.30
N TYR A 78 -21.80 6.44 12.34
CA TYR A 78 -22.39 7.18 13.45
C TYR A 78 -23.60 6.44 14.01
N GLY A 79 -23.90 6.68 15.29
CA GLY A 79 -25.07 6.15 15.95
C GLY A 79 -24.99 6.30 17.46
N ASN A 80 -26.00 5.81 18.17
CA ASN A 80 -26.07 5.85 19.63
C ASN A 80 -24.88 5.18 20.35
N PHE A 81 -24.19 4.23 19.72
CA PHE A 81 -22.97 3.61 20.27
C PHE A 81 -21.67 4.34 19.89
N ALA A 82 -21.70 5.23 18.89
CA ALA A 82 -20.55 5.92 18.34
C ALA A 82 -20.95 7.34 17.92
N GLU A 83 -21.34 8.16 18.91
CA GLU A 83 -21.83 9.53 18.68
C GLU A 83 -20.78 10.42 18.00
N ASN A 84 -19.51 10.23 18.37
CA ASN A 84 -18.37 10.94 17.78
C ASN A 84 -17.77 10.23 16.55
N GLY A 85 -18.46 9.21 16.05
CA GLY A 85 -18.03 8.39 14.94
C GLY A 85 -17.13 7.22 15.34
N CYS A 86 -17.14 6.17 14.53
CA CYS A 86 -16.14 5.12 14.52
C CYS A 86 -15.69 4.82 13.09
N ILE A 87 -14.49 4.28 12.94
CA ILE A 87 -13.88 4.00 11.63
C ILE A 87 -13.97 2.50 11.34
N VAL A 88 -14.41 2.17 10.13
CA VAL A 88 -14.35 0.82 9.58
C VAL A 88 -13.50 0.83 8.32
N LYS A 89 -12.60 -0.15 8.19
CA LYS A 89 -11.85 -0.37 6.95
C LYS A 89 -12.67 -1.24 6.00
N THR A 90 -13.49 -0.60 5.18
CA THR A 90 -14.40 -1.29 4.23
C THR A 90 -13.65 -2.19 3.26
N ALA A 91 -12.43 -1.83 2.85
CA ALA A 91 -11.59 -2.66 1.98
C ALA A 91 -11.20 -4.03 2.58
N GLY A 92 -11.35 -4.22 3.89
CA GLY A 92 -11.07 -5.49 4.56
C GLY A 92 -12.33 -6.22 5.06
N VAL A 93 -13.52 -5.74 4.71
CA VAL A 93 -14.80 -6.31 5.12
C VAL A 93 -15.43 -7.00 3.91
N ASP A 94 -15.93 -8.22 4.10
CA ASP A 94 -16.68 -8.93 3.06
C ASP A 94 -17.99 -8.18 2.74
N ASP A 95 -18.34 -8.10 1.45
CA ASP A 95 -19.53 -7.37 0.99
C ASP A 95 -20.82 -7.82 1.69
N SER A 96 -20.92 -9.10 2.06
CA SER A 96 -22.09 -9.65 2.79
C SER A 96 -22.23 -9.12 4.22
N ILE A 97 -21.18 -8.50 4.77
CA ILE A 97 -21.10 -8.02 6.16
C ILE A 97 -21.15 -6.48 6.23
N LEU A 98 -21.25 -5.77 5.10
CA LEU A 98 -21.46 -4.31 5.07
C LEU A 98 -22.70 -3.87 5.85
N LYS A 99 -23.69 -4.77 5.98
CA LYS A 99 -24.81 -4.66 6.92
C LYS A 99 -24.87 -5.93 7.75
N PHE A 100 -24.64 -5.80 9.05
CA PHE A 100 -24.64 -6.94 9.96
C PHE A 100 -25.50 -6.65 11.19
N THR A 101 -26.24 -7.67 11.63
CA THR A 101 -26.98 -7.64 12.89
C THR A 101 -26.76 -8.98 13.59
N GLY A 102 -26.38 -8.92 14.86
CA GLY A 102 -26.06 -10.12 15.63
C GLY A 102 -26.17 -9.89 17.13
N ARG A 103 -26.20 -10.98 17.89
CA ARG A 103 -26.25 -10.92 19.36
C ARG A 103 -24.93 -10.39 19.91
N LEU A 104 -25.00 -9.39 20.80
CA LEU A 104 -23.84 -8.81 21.45
C LEU A 104 -23.10 -9.82 22.32
N LYS A 105 -21.78 -9.92 22.15
CA LYS A 105 -20.86 -10.62 23.06
C LYS A 105 -19.84 -9.62 23.60
N CYS A 106 -20.01 -9.21 24.86
CA CYS A 106 -19.12 -8.24 25.51
C CYS A 106 -17.88 -8.93 26.07
N MET A 107 -16.69 -8.42 25.76
CA MET A 107 -15.41 -8.85 26.32
C MET A 107 -14.68 -7.66 26.95
N LYS A 108 -13.99 -7.88 28.06
CA LYS A 108 -13.10 -6.87 28.65
C LYS A 108 -11.79 -6.78 27.86
N ALA A 109 -11.04 -5.70 28.10
CA ALA A 109 -9.76 -5.44 27.44
C ALA A 109 -8.85 -6.67 27.46
N ARG A 110 -8.05 -6.83 26.39
CA ARG A 110 -7.09 -7.92 26.24
C ARG A 110 -6.09 -7.86 27.41
N THR A 111 -6.17 -8.82 28.33
CA THR A 111 -5.12 -9.04 29.32
C THR A 111 -3.92 -9.65 28.61
N THR A 112 -2.86 -8.87 28.41
CA THR A 112 -1.53 -9.41 28.09
C THR A 112 -1.00 -10.13 29.33
N ARG A 113 -0.78 -11.45 29.22
CA ARG A 113 0.09 -12.17 30.17
C ARG A 113 1.54 -11.88 29.82
#